data_AF-A0A0G4GGU0-F1
#
_entry.id   AF-A0A0G4GGU0-F1
#
_cell.length_a   1.000
_cell.length_b   1.000
_cell.length_c   1.000
_cell.angle_alpha   90.00
_cell.angle_beta   90.00
_cell.angle_gamma   90.00
#
_symmetry.space_group_name_H-M   'P 1'
#
loop_
_entity.id
_entity.type
_entity.pdbx_description
1 polymer ?
#
loop_
_entity_poly.entity_id
_entity_poly.type
_entity_poly.pdbx_seq_one_letter_code
_entity_poly.pdbx_strand_id
1 'polypeptide(L)'
;MTPTWGWPALLHILLPLYADLPGGAVTLAMYIGLLKGSAEMFKFLGSNEAWKWFLFIQLFSWVAQFYGHAVHEKRRPALMDNLLQIFAAPFFVTLEVLFALGYKPWLKKACEARVGAMLKELRALDAKKKQKN
;
A
#
# COMPACT_ATOMS: atom_id res chain seq x y z
N MET A 1 -25.11 11.30 0.00
CA MET A 1 -24.17 11.63 -1.09
C MET A 1 -23.36 10.38 -1.38
N THR A 2 -23.54 9.74 -2.53
CA THR A 2 -22.61 8.70 -2.97
C THR A 2 -21.31 9.40 -3.36
N PRO A 3 -20.17 9.12 -2.71
CA PRO A 3 -18.90 9.65 -3.16
C PRO A 3 -18.56 8.92 -4.46
N THR A 4 -18.96 9.46 -5.61
CA THR A 4 -18.50 8.97 -6.90
C THR A 4 -17.09 9.50 -7.10
N TRP A 5 -16.11 8.82 -6.49
CA TRP A 5 -14.67 9.07 -6.63
C TRP A 5 -14.15 8.78 -8.07
N GLY A 6 -14.97 9.07 -9.09
CA GLY A 6 -14.65 9.08 -10.52
C GLY A 6 -13.80 7.92 -11.01
N TRP A 7 -12.88 8.25 -11.92
CA TRP A 7 -11.90 7.31 -12.48
C TRP A 7 -10.87 6.80 -11.46
N PRO A 8 -10.47 7.53 -10.38
CA PRO A 8 -9.56 6.97 -9.38
C PRO A 8 -10.12 5.75 -8.64
N ALA A 9 -11.43 5.69 -8.40
CA ALA A 9 -12.06 4.50 -7.83
C ALA A 9 -11.93 3.27 -8.73
N LEU A 10 -12.02 3.46 -10.06
CA LEU A 10 -11.84 2.38 -11.01
C LEU A 10 -10.44 1.79 -10.93
N LEU A 11 -9.40 2.61 -10.70
CA LEU A 11 -8.04 2.09 -10.54
C LEU A 11 -7.89 1.20 -9.32
N HIS A 12 -8.49 1.57 -8.18
CA HIS A 12 -8.44 0.75 -6.96
C HIS A 12 -9.24 -0.56 -7.06
N ILE A 13 -10.10 -0.70 -8.07
CA ILE A 13 -10.89 -1.92 -8.33
C ILE A 13 -10.23 -2.76 -9.43
N LEU A 14 -9.95 -2.14 -10.57
CA LEU A 14 -9.48 -2.84 -11.77
C LEU A 14 -8.03 -3.29 -11.64
N LEU A 15 -7.14 -2.47 -11.06
CA LEU A 15 -5.73 -2.82 -10.94
C LEU A 15 -5.52 -4.08 -10.06
N PRO A 16 -6.11 -4.19 -8.86
CA PRO A 16 -5.97 -5.41 -8.05
C PRO A 16 -6.60 -6.64 -8.71
N LEU A 17 -7.80 -6.50 -9.29
CA LEU A 17 -8.48 -7.62 -9.96
C LEU A 17 -7.74 -8.12 -11.21
N TYR A 18 -7.11 -7.19 -11.95
CA TYR A 18 -6.26 -7.52 -13.09
C TYR A 18 -4.97 -8.23 -12.65
N ALA A 19 -4.36 -7.77 -11.56
CA ALA A 19 -3.09 -8.33 -11.08
C ALA A 19 -3.24 -9.70 -10.42
N ASP A 20 -4.28 -9.89 -9.60
CA ASP A 20 -4.61 -11.16 -8.97
C ASP A 20 -6.09 -11.20 -8.59
N LEU A 21 -6.88 -12.04 -9.26
CA LEU A 21 -8.33 -12.05 -9.04
C LEU A 21 -8.73 -12.33 -7.57
N PRO A 22 -8.20 -13.35 -6.88
CA PRO A 22 -8.58 -13.62 -5.49
C PRO A 22 -8.08 -12.54 -4.51
N GLY A 23 -6.82 -12.12 -4.59
CA GLY A 23 -6.27 -11.05 -3.76
C GLY A 23 -6.95 -9.70 -4.02
N GLY A 24 -7.28 -9.41 -5.29
CA GLY A 24 -8.05 -8.25 -5.69
C GLY A 24 -9.47 -8.26 -5.13
N ALA A 25 -10.14 -9.41 -5.12
CA ALA A 25 -11.46 -9.57 -4.50
C ALA A 25 -11.41 -9.34 -2.98
N VAL A 26 -10.37 -9.85 -2.29
CA VAL A 26 -10.15 -9.58 -0.85
C VAL A 26 -9.91 -8.09 -0.61
N THR A 27 -9.12 -7.44 -1.46
CA THR A 27 -8.83 -6.00 -1.37
C THR A 27 -10.11 -5.18 -1.54
N LEU A 28 -10.97 -5.56 -2.49
CA LEU A 28 -12.27 -4.93 -2.69
C LEU A 28 -13.19 -5.12 -1.49
N ALA A 29 -13.27 -6.35 -0.94
CA ALA A 29 -14.06 -6.63 0.26
C ALA A 29 -13.58 -5.80 1.45
N MET A 30 -12.25 -5.66 1.62
CA MET A 30 -11.64 -4.78 2.63
C MET A 30 -12.08 -3.33 2.44
N TYR A 31 -12.03 -2.78 1.23
CA TYR A 31 -12.48 -1.41 0.96
C TYR A 31 -13.96 -1.21 1.26
N ILE A 32 -14.82 -2.14 0.84
CA ILE A 32 -16.25 -2.07 1.14
C ILE A 32 -16.48 -2.08 2.65
N GLY A 33 -15.75 -2.94 3.38
CA GLY A 33 -15.77 -2.99 4.84
C GLY A 33 -15.36 -1.67 5.48
N LEU A 34 -14.25 -1.08 5.05
CA LEU A 34 -13.76 0.22 5.54
C LEU A 34 -14.73 1.36 5.25
N LEU A 35 -15.30 1.41 4.04
CA LEU A 35 -16.29 2.42 3.67
C LEU A 35 -17.56 2.31 4.52
N LYS A 36 -18.13 1.12 4.65
CA LYS A 36 -19.30 0.88 5.50
C LYS A 36 -18.99 1.18 6.97
N GLY A 37 -17.86 0.71 7.47
CA GLY A 37 -17.40 0.96 8.84
C GLY A 37 -17.23 2.45 9.13
N SER A 38 -16.62 3.19 8.19
CA SER A 38 -16.49 4.65 8.32
C SER A 38 -17.85 5.33 8.33
N ALA A 39 -18.80 4.92 7.49
CA ALA A 39 -20.14 5.49 7.46
C ALA A 39 -20.90 5.26 8.78
N GLU A 40 -20.82 4.06 9.35
CA GLU A 40 -21.44 3.78 10.65
C GLU A 40 -20.76 4.55 11.79
N MET A 41 -19.43 4.66 11.78
CA MET A 41 -18.68 5.47 12.74
C MET A 41 -19.07 6.96 12.69
N PHE A 42 -19.25 7.51 11.49
CA PHE A 42 -19.68 8.91 11.31
C PHE A 42 -21.09 9.15 11.87
N LYS A 43 -22.00 8.18 11.73
CA LYS A 43 -23.34 8.25 12.33
C LYS A 43 -23.28 8.17 13.86
N PHE A 44 -22.43 7.29 14.39
CA PHE A 44 -22.33 7.04 15.82
C PHE A 44 -21.65 8.17 16.59
N LEU A 45 -20.53 8.71 16.09
CA LEU A 45 -19.75 9.75 16.77
C LEU A 45 -20.25 11.17 16.49
N GLY A 46 -21.03 11.37 15.43
CA GLY A 46 -21.33 12.69 14.90
C GLY A 46 -20.15 13.30 14.13
N SER A 47 -20.44 14.29 13.27
CA SER A 47 -19.47 14.78 12.28
C SER A 47 -18.19 15.35 12.88
N ASN A 48 -18.28 16.18 13.94
CA ASN A 48 -17.11 16.85 14.50
C ASN A 48 -16.10 15.86 15.11
N GLU A 49 -16.58 14.87 15.87
CA GLU A 49 -15.69 13.87 16.48
C GLU A 49 -15.13 12.90 15.42
N ALA A 50 -15.94 12.50 14.44
CA ALA A 50 -15.48 11.66 13.35
C ALA A 50 -14.33 12.31 12.55
N TRP A 51 -14.40 13.62 12.28
CA TRP A 51 -13.32 14.35 11.61
C TRP A 51 -12.02 14.40 12.43
N LYS A 52 -12.11 14.55 13.76
CA LYS A 52 -10.92 14.51 14.64
C LYS A 52 -10.23 13.16 14.55
N TRP A 53 -10.99 12.06 14.65
CA TRP A 53 -10.44 10.71 14.53
C TRP A 53 -9.88 10.43 13.14
N PHE A 54 -10.58 10.85 12.09
CA PHE A 54 -10.08 10.77 10.73
C PHE A 54 -8.72 11.45 10.57
N LEU A 55 -8.59 12.70 11.01
CA LEU A 55 -7.32 13.45 10.93
C LEU A 55 -6.22 12.81 11.77
N PHE A 56 -6.55 12.38 12.98
CA PHE A 56 -5.60 11.70 13.87
C PHE A 56 -5.04 10.43 13.22
N ILE A 57 -5.92 9.54 12.74
CA ILE A 57 -5.52 8.30 12.07
C ILE A 57 -4.69 8.62 10.83
N GLN A 58 -5.12 9.58 10.01
CA GLN A 58 -4.42 9.92 8.78
C GLN A 58 -3.01 10.44 9.04
N LEU A 59 -2.83 11.36 9.99
CA LEU A 59 -1.52 11.89 10.36
C LEU A 59 -0.64 10.80 10.96
N PHE A 60 -1.19 9.99 11.88
CA PHE A 60 -0.45 8.89 12.49
C PHE A 60 0.03 7.88 11.44
N SER A 61 -0.83 7.48 10.51
CA SER A 61 -0.47 6.56 9.43
C SER A 61 0.61 7.12 8.51
N TRP A 62 0.56 8.40 8.13
CA TRP A 62 1.61 9.03 7.33
C TRP A 62 2.94 9.08 8.07
N VAL A 63 2.93 9.48 9.35
CA VAL A 63 4.15 9.49 10.18
C VAL A 63 4.73 8.08 10.28
N ALA A 64 3.91 7.07 10.53
CA ALA A 64 4.35 5.68 10.58
C ALA A 64 4.94 5.21 9.24
N GLN A 65 4.31 5.55 8.11
CA GLN A 65 4.79 5.19 6.78
C GLN A 65 6.15 5.83 6.46
N PHE A 66 6.29 7.15 6.69
CA PHE A 66 7.55 7.85 6.46
C PHE A 66 8.64 7.39 7.42
N TYR A 67 8.30 7.11 8.68
CA TYR A 67 9.24 6.57 9.66
C TYR A 67 9.75 5.18 9.26
N GLY A 68 8.86 4.30 8.79
CA GLY A 68 9.23 2.99 8.27
C GLY A 68 10.26 3.08 7.14
N HIS A 69 9.95 3.87 6.11
CA HIS A 69 10.85 4.03 4.97
C HIS A 69 12.16 4.74 5.33
N ALA A 70 12.10 5.81 6.12
CA ALA A 70 13.28 6.58 6.48
C ALA A 70 14.23 5.84 7.42
N VAL A 71 13.70 5.14 8.44
CA VAL A 71 14.51 4.53 9.50
C VAL A 71 14.84 3.08 9.22
N HIS A 72 13.86 2.28 8.80
CA HIS A 72 14.05 0.83 8.61
C HIS A 72 14.57 0.49 7.23
N GLU A 73 14.05 1.12 6.19
CA GLU A 73 14.49 0.87 4.81
C GLU A 73 15.65 1.79 4.39
N LYS A 74 15.88 2.89 5.13
CA LYS A 74 16.86 3.95 4.81
C LYS A 74 16.75 4.42 3.35
N ARG A 75 15.52 4.45 2.83
CA ARG A 75 15.18 4.74 1.45
C ARG A 75 14.09 5.79 1.39
N ARG A 76 14.03 6.50 0.26
CA ARG A 76 12.90 7.39 0.00
C ARG A 76 11.63 6.55 -0.17
N PRO A 77 10.48 7.05 0.29
CA PRO A 77 9.23 6.35 0.12
C PRO A 77 8.94 6.20 -1.37
N ALA A 78 8.50 5.01 -1.78
CA ALA A 78 8.38 4.66 -3.19
C ALA A 78 7.32 5.51 -3.95
N LEU A 79 6.42 6.17 -3.21
CA LEU A 79 5.53 7.22 -3.73
C LEU A 79 6.31 8.38 -4.40
N MET A 80 7.51 8.69 -3.91
CA MET A 80 8.38 9.73 -4.48
C MET A 80 9.07 9.28 -5.76
N ASP A 81 9.16 7.97 -6.00
CA ASP A 81 9.72 7.40 -7.22
C ASP A 81 8.64 7.24 -8.29
N ASN A 82 7.42 6.85 -7.90
CA ASN A 82 6.27 6.75 -8.79
C ASN A 82 4.95 7.00 -8.06
N LEU A 83 4.30 8.13 -8.38
CA LEU A 83 3.02 8.53 -7.79
C LEU A 83 1.89 7.50 -8.01
N LEU A 84 1.94 6.73 -9.10
CA LEU A 84 0.91 5.71 -9.39
C LEU A 84 0.94 4.54 -8.39
N GLN A 85 2.00 4.40 -7.60
CA GLN A 85 2.06 3.38 -6.56
C GLN A 85 1.04 3.60 -5.44
N ILE A 86 0.48 4.80 -5.31
CA ILE A 86 -0.62 5.05 -4.35
C ILE A 86 -1.83 4.13 -4.61
N PHE A 87 -2.08 3.79 -5.87
CA PHE A 87 -3.18 2.91 -6.27
C PHE A 87 -2.85 1.43 -6.00
N ALA A 88 -1.57 1.07 -6.05
CA ALA A 88 -1.10 -0.30 -5.84
C ALA A 88 -0.81 -0.63 -4.37
N ALA A 89 -0.47 0.37 -3.55
CA ALA A 89 -0.01 0.18 -2.18
C ALA A 89 -1.01 -0.58 -1.28
N PRO A 90 -2.33 -0.29 -1.31
CA PRO A 90 -3.28 -1.04 -0.50
C PRO A 90 -3.38 -2.51 -0.90
N PHE A 91 -3.32 -2.79 -2.21
CA PHE A 91 -3.31 -4.16 -2.73
C PHE A 91 -2.03 -4.89 -2.34
N PHE A 92 -0.88 -4.21 -2.35
CA PHE A 92 0.39 -4.75 -1.86
C PHE A 92 0.28 -5.18 -0.39
N VAL A 93 -0.28 -4.34 0.49
CA VAL A 93 -0.49 -4.68 1.90
C VAL A 93 -1.43 -5.87 2.07
N THR A 94 -2.52 -5.92 1.30
CA THR A 94 -3.43 -7.07 1.31
C THR A 94 -2.72 -8.36 0.88
N LEU A 95 -1.88 -8.31 -0.17
CA LEU A 95 -1.10 -9.46 -0.60
C LEU A 95 -0.08 -9.93 0.45
N GLU A 96 0.61 -9.02 1.14
CA GLU A 96 1.53 -9.38 2.23
C GLU A 96 0.82 -10.10 3.38
N VAL A 97 -0.39 -9.63 3.75
CA VAL A 97 -1.22 -10.32 4.75
C VAL A 97 -1.66 -11.70 4.24
N LEU A 98 -2.12 -11.81 2.99
CA LEU A 98 -2.49 -13.08 2.40
C LEU A 98 -1.30 -14.05 2.33
N PHE A 99 -0.12 -13.56 1.98
CA PHE A 99 1.13 -14.31 1.97
C PHE A 99 1.49 -14.82 3.36
N ALA A 100 1.32 -13.99 4.41
CA ALA A 100 1.49 -14.41 5.79
C ALA A 100 0.50 -15.50 6.21
N LEU A 101 -0.70 -15.51 5.62
CA LEU A 101 -1.71 -16.57 5.78
C LEU A 101 -1.48 -17.79 4.88
N GLY A 102 -0.37 -17.84 4.13
CA GLY A 102 -0.01 -18.97 3.28
C GLY A 102 -0.56 -18.92 1.85
N TYR A 103 -1.13 -17.79 1.41
CA TYR A 103 -1.56 -17.61 0.03
C TYR A 103 -0.35 -17.61 -0.92
N LYS A 104 -0.40 -18.43 -1.99
CA LYS A 104 0.61 -18.48 -3.07
C LYS A 104 2.08 -18.35 -2.59
N PRO A 105 2.59 -19.29 -1.78
CA PRO A 105 3.95 -19.19 -1.22
C PRO A 105 5.04 -19.18 -2.31
N TRP A 106 4.79 -19.83 -3.44
CA TRP A 106 5.70 -19.80 -4.60
C TRP A 106 5.85 -18.39 -5.19
N LEU A 107 4.77 -17.60 -5.20
CA LEU A 107 4.77 -16.23 -5.73
C LEU A 107 5.54 -15.31 -4.79
N LYS A 108 5.31 -15.42 -3.48
CA LYS A 108 6.08 -14.72 -2.45
C LYS A 108 7.57 -14.97 -2.62
N LYS A 109 7.97 -16.25 -2.71
CA LYS A 109 9.38 -16.65 -2.90
C LYS A 109 9.98 -16.10 -4.20
N ALA A 110 9.21 -16.11 -5.30
CA ALA A 110 9.66 -15.55 -6.56
C ALA A 110 9.85 -14.02 -6.49
N CYS A 111 8.93 -13.30 -5.84
CA CYS A 111 9.07 -11.86 -5.61
C CYS A 111 10.29 -11.53 -4.75
N GLU A 112 10.48 -12.22 -3.62
CA GLU A 112 11.64 -12.04 -2.73
C GLU A 112 12.95 -12.30 -3.46
N ALA A 113 13.02 -13.35 -4.29
CA ALA A 113 14.20 -13.65 -5.09
C ALA A 113 14.53 -12.52 -6.08
N ARG A 114 13.51 -11.98 -6.77
CA ARG A 114 13.68 -10.85 -7.71
C ARG A 114 14.10 -9.57 -7.00
N VAL A 115 13.46 -9.24 -5.88
CA VAL A 115 13.84 -8.08 -5.06
C VAL A 115 15.28 -8.23 -4.56
N GLY A 116 15.65 -9.41 -4.08
CA GLY A 116 17.02 -9.71 -3.64
C GLY A 116 18.06 -9.55 -4.74
N ALA A 117 17.77 -9.99 -5.97
CA ALA A 117 18.63 -9.78 -7.13
C ALA A 117 18.79 -8.29 -7.46
N MET A 118 17.69 -7.55 -7.55
CA MET A 118 17.68 -6.11 -7.81
C MET A 118 18.48 -5.32 -6.77
N LEU A 119 18.35 -5.68 -5.48
CA LEU A 119 19.11 -5.04 -4.41
C LEU A 119 20.62 -5.26 -4.53
N LYS A 120 21.06 -6.45 -4.98
CA LYS A 120 22.48 -6.74 -5.22
C LYS A 120 23.03 -5.91 -6.37
N GLU A 121 22.29 -5.82 -7.47
CA GLU A 121 22.66 -5.01 -8.63
C GLU A 121 22.79 -3.52 -8.28
N LEU A 122 21.80 -2.96 -7.57
CA LEU A 122 21.84 -1.58 -7.10
C LEU A 122 23.09 -1.31 -6.23
N ARG A 123 23.40 -2.20 -5.29
CA ARG A 123 24.61 -2.08 -4.45
C ARG A 123 25.90 -2.13 -5.27
N ALA A 124 25.97 -2.98 -6.30
CA ALA A 124 27.13 -3.07 -7.18
C ALA A 124 27.30 -1.79 -8.03
N LEU A 125 26.20 -1.21 -8.52
CA LEU A 125 26.21 0.06 -9.24
C LEU A 125 26.68 1.21 -8.34
N ASP A 126 26.20 1.27 -7.10
CA ASP A 126 26.60 2.28 -6.13
C ASP A 126 28.10 2.16 -5.77
N ALA A 127 28.62 0.94 -5.64
CA ALA A 127 30.04 0.70 -5.41
C ALA A 127 30.91 1.17 -6.60
N LYS A 128 30.49 0.87 -7.84
CA LYS A 128 31.20 1.34 -9.05
C LYS A 128 31.18 2.87 -9.18
N LYS A 129 30.05 3.52 -8.88
CA LYS A 129 29.96 5.00 -8.87
C LYS A 129 30.94 5.62 -7.88
N LYS A 130 31.09 5.04 -6.68
CA LYS A 130 32.05 5.51 -5.67
C LYS A 130 33.53 5.33 -6.07
N GLN A 131 33.85 4.36 -6.94
CA GLN A 131 35.22 4.18 -7.44
C GLN A 131 35.58 5.13 -8.59
N LYS A 132 34.57 5.72 -9.26
CA LYS A 132 34.74 6.63 -10.40
C LYS A 132 34.79 8.11 -9.99
N ASN A 133 34.32 8.43 -8.79
CA ASN A 133 34.38 9.76 -8.17
C ASN A 133 35.54 9.83 -7.20
#